data_AF-A0A955PGP1-F1
#
_entry.id   AF-A0A955PGP1-F1
#
_cell.length_a   1.000
_cell.length_b   1.000
_cell.length_c   1.000
_cell.angle_alpha   90.00
_cell.angle_beta   90.00
_cell.angle_gamma   90.00
#
_symmetry.space_group_name_H-M   'P 1'
#
loop_
_entity.id
_entity.type
_entity.pdbx_description
1 polymer ?
#
loop_
_entity_poly.entity_id
_entity_poly.type
_entity_poly.pdbx_seq_one_letter_code
_entity_poly.pdbx_strand_id
1 'polypeptide(L)'
;MKVGVSTIEFYVRNVRTRLPFKYGKAVLTSTPILHVRMEVHDGEGHSSVGYSADCLPPKWFDKDPEKDFKRNVEDLLLAANCGMKSYLEVGKEPTFFFDLWLKGYSKTIERSGTHLLNGLTGSFGSSLMERALLDGFSKLQGTHLFDSLKKRALRIQPERVHSRLNNWNFSDSLPETPLGQIAVRQTVGLADPIRDSDIPKEEALNDGLSQSIEAWARDFGIRYFKIKVTNDLSV
;
A
#
# COMPACT_ATOMS: atom_id res chain seq x y z
N MET A 1 9.27 22.90 4.50
CA MET A 1 10.39 22.56 3.59
C MET A 1 9.85 22.24 2.19
N LYS A 2 10.60 22.56 1.13
CA LYS A 2 10.34 22.08 -0.23
C LYS A 2 11.20 20.85 -0.51
N VAL A 3 10.71 19.92 -1.32
CA VAL A 3 11.41 18.68 -1.69
C VAL A 3 11.36 18.42 -3.18
N GLY A 4 12.44 17.86 -3.71
CA GLY A 4 12.58 17.30 -5.04
C GLY A 4 12.91 15.81 -4.99
N VAL A 5 12.93 15.17 -6.16
CA VAL A 5 13.20 13.74 -6.34
C VAL A 5 14.27 13.57 -7.42
N SER A 6 15.37 12.92 -7.09
CA SER A 6 16.50 12.77 -8.01
C SER A 6 16.57 11.39 -8.66
N THR A 7 16.24 10.34 -7.90
CA THR A 7 16.35 8.95 -8.37
C THR A 7 15.26 8.09 -7.76
N ILE A 8 14.76 7.14 -8.54
CA ILE A 8 13.77 6.14 -8.11
C ILE A 8 14.23 4.79 -8.67
N GLU A 9 14.38 3.81 -7.79
CA GLU A 9 14.81 2.46 -8.12
C GLU A 9 13.78 1.44 -7.64
N PHE A 10 13.65 0.35 -8.40
CA PHE A 10 12.74 -0.74 -8.10
C PHE A 10 13.49 -2.02 -7.77
N TYR A 11 13.04 -2.73 -6.73
CA TYR A 11 13.55 -4.06 -6.37
C TYR A 11 12.40 -5.03 -6.18
N VAL A 12 12.53 -6.22 -6.76
CA VAL A 12 11.47 -7.25 -6.65
C VAL A 12 11.95 -8.37 -5.75
N ARG A 13 11.10 -8.74 -4.78
CA ARG A 13 11.27 -9.95 -3.97
C ARG A 13 10.08 -10.88 -4.18
N ASN A 14 10.32 -12.05 -4.74
CA ASN A 14 9.29 -13.07 -4.87
C ASN A 14 9.09 -13.77 -3.53
N VAL A 15 7.85 -13.82 -3.05
CA VAL A 15 7.49 -14.50 -1.80
C VAL A 15 6.46 -15.59 -2.03
N ARG A 16 6.49 -16.62 -1.18
CA ARG A 16 5.44 -17.64 -1.06
C ARG A 16 4.65 -17.38 0.21
N THR A 17 3.33 -17.54 0.14
CA THR A 17 2.51 -17.47 1.35
C THR A 17 2.74 -18.74 2.16
N ARG A 18 2.64 -18.63 3.49
CA ARG A 18 2.74 -19.80 4.38
C ARG A 18 1.57 -20.77 4.14
N LEU A 19 0.37 -20.22 3.99
CA LEU A 19 -0.85 -20.94 3.65
C LEU A 19 -1.45 -20.35 2.36
N PRO A 20 -2.12 -21.15 1.49
CA PRO A 20 -2.86 -20.62 0.36
C PRO A 20 -3.95 -19.63 0.82
N PHE A 21 -3.93 -18.40 0.30
CA PHE A 21 -4.87 -17.37 0.71
C PHE A 21 -5.99 -17.19 -0.32
N LYS A 22 -7.19 -17.66 0.00
CA LYS A 22 -8.36 -17.58 -0.88
C LYS A 22 -9.12 -16.24 -0.74
N TYR A 23 -9.42 -15.60 -1.87
CA TYR A 23 -10.26 -14.42 -1.93
C TYR A 23 -11.04 -14.33 -3.25
N GLY A 24 -12.37 -14.19 -3.13
CA GLY A 24 -13.25 -14.31 -4.29
C GLY A 24 -12.95 -15.62 -5.03
N LYS A 25 -12.64 -15.53 -6.32
CA LYS A 25 -12.27 -16.67 -7.18
C LYS A 25 -10.75 -16.96 -7.24
N ALA A 26 -9.92 -16.19 -6.57
CA ALA A 26 -8.47 -16.33 -6.60
C ALA A 26 -7.95 -17.08 -5.35
N VAL A 27 -6.88 -17.85 -5.54
CA VAL A 27 -6.09 -18.45 -4.45
C VAL A 27 -4.65 -18.01 -4.64
N LEU A 28 -4.12 -17.27 -3.66
CA LEU A 28 -2.76 -16.75 -3.70
C LEU A 28 -1.83 -17.67 -2.91
N THR A 29 -0.87 -18.27 -3.61
CA THR A 29 0.20 -19.10 -3.02
C THR A 29 1.57 -18.44 -3.12
N SER A 30 1.72 -17.47 -4.02
CA SER A 30 2.93 -16.67 -4.20
C SER A 30 2.62 -15.34 -4.85
N THR A 31 3.41 -14.31 -4.53
CA THR A 31 3.30 -12.99 -5.14
C THR A 31 4.66 -12.30 -5.11
N PRO A 32 5.00 -11.48 -6.13
CA PRO A 32 6.12 -10.56 -6.01
C PRO A 32 5.76 -9.39 -5.08
N ILE A 33 6.74 -8.93 -4.32
CA ILE A 33 6.72 -7.65 -3.62
C ILE A 33 7.61 -6.69 -4.37
N LEU A 34 7.04 -5.59 -4.86
CA LEU A 34 7.77 -4.49 -5.48
C LEU A 34 8.17 -3.48 -4.39
N HIS A 35 9.45 -3.25 -4.25
CA HIS A 35 10.04 -2.25 -3.36
C HIS A 35 10.49 -1.06 -4.18
N VAL A 36 10.36 0.13 -3.60
CA VAL A 36 10.83 1.39 -4.16
C VAL A 36 11.88 1.96 -3.22
N ARG A 37 13.00 2.39 -3.77
CA ARG A 37 13.98 3.29 -3.14
C ARG A 37 13.92 4.62 -3.86
N MET A 38 13.74 5.72 -3.13
CA MET A 38 13.63 7.06 -3.70
C MET A 38 14.60 8.01 -3.02
N GLU A 39 15.42 8.70 -3.81
CA GLU A 39 16.27 9.79 -3.32
C GLU A 39 15.48 11.10 -3.34
N VAL A 40 15.31 11.67 -2.15
CA VAL A 40 14.59 12.91 -1.91
C VAL A 40 15.60 13.94 -1.43
N HIS A 41 15.49 15.18 -1.92
CA HIS A 41 16.36 16.27 -1.49
C HIS A 41 15.56 17.54 -1.21
N ASP A 42 16.09 18.42 -0.38
CA ASP A 42 15.52 19.74 -0.15
C ASP A 42 16.09 20.79 -1.12
N GLY A 43 15.70 22.06 -0.92
CA GLY A 43 16.22 23.18 -1.69
C GLY A 43 17.59 23.70 -1.24
N GLU A 44 18.12 23.17 -0.14
CA GLU A 44 19.41 23.56 0.45
C GLU A 44 20.52 22.54 0.11
N GLY A 45 20.16 21.42 -0.53
CA GLY A 45 21.08 20.38 -0.98
C GLY A 45 21.20 19.19 -0.01
N HIS A 46 20.43 19.16 1.08
CA HIS A 46 20.36 17.99 1.94
C HIS A 46 19.53 16.90 1.27
N SER A 47 19.92 15.64 1.48
CA SER A 47 19.24 14.48 0.88
C SER A 47 18.94 13.38 1.90
N SER A 48 17.93 12.58 1.60
CA SER A 48 17.66 11.32 2.30
C SER A 48 17.07 10.29 1.34
N VAL A 49 16.94 9.07 1.83
CA VAL A 49 16.37 7.96 1.07
C VAL A 49 15.08 7.49 1.71
N GLY A 50 14.01 7.56 0.92
CA GLY A 50 12.69 7.07 1.25
C GLY A 50 12.40 5.70 0.63
N TYR A 51 11.55 4.92 1.29
CA TYR A 51 11.20 3.57 0.86
C TYR A 51 9.70 3.33 0.88
N SER A 52 9.23 2.49 -0.04
CA SER A 52 7.90 1.89 0.00
C SER A 52 7.94 0.48 -0.56
N ALA A 53 6.91 -0.31 -0.27
CA ALA A 53 6.74 -1.61 -0.88
C ALA A 53 5.27 -2.02 -0.93
N ASP A 54 4.93 -2.86 -1.90
CA ASP A 54 3.63 -3.51 -1.96
C ASP A 54 3.68 -4.85 -2.70
N CYS A 55 2.72 -5.72 -2.40
CA CYS A 55 2.51 -6.95 -3.16
C CYS A 55 1.90 -6.63 -4.53
N LEU A 56 2.10 -7.51 -5.51
CA LEU A 56 1.41 -7.44 -6.81
C LEU A 56 0.39 -8.58 -6.89
N PRO A 57 -0.76 -8.48 -6.21
CA PRO A 57 -1.75 -9.55 -6.18
C PRO A 57 -2.54 -9.64 -7.48
N PRO A 58 -2.89 -10.85 -7.94
CA PRO A 58 -3.82 -11.04 -9.05
C PRO A 58 -5.23 -10.59 -8.67
N LYS A 59 -6.00 -10.15 -9.67
CA LYS A 59 -7.45 -9.94 -9.61
C LYS A 59 -7.94 -8.98 -8.51
N TRP A 60 -7.05 -8.15 -7.96
CA TRP A 60 -7.39 -7.15 -6.94
C TRP A 60 -7.69 -5.79 -7.55
N PHE A 61 -6.72 -5.26 -8.31
CA PHE A 61 -6.81 -3.95 -8.97
C PHE A 61 -7.61 -4.01 -10.28
N ASP A 62 -7.62 -5.17 -10.92
CA ASP A 62 -8.34 -5.40 -12.16
C ASP A 62 -8.95 -6.80 -12.14
N LYS A 63 -10.28 -6.88 -12.28
CA LYS A 63 -11.05 -8.12 -12.19
C LYS A 63 -11.44 -8.69 -13.55
N ASP A 64 -11.01 -8.06 -14.65
CA ASP A 64 -11.25 -8.53 -16.02
C ASP A 64 -10.97 -10.04 -16.10
N PRO A 65 -11.96 -10.88 -16.48
CA PRO A 65 -11.78 -12.33 -16.54
C PRO A 65 -10.65 -12.74 -17.48
N GLU A 66 -10.41 -11.99 -18.56
CA GLU A 66 -9.45 -12.32 -19.62
C GLU A 66 -7.99 -12.10 -19.23
N LYS A 67 -7.72 -11.35 -18.16
CA LYS A 67 -6.36 -11.08 -17.68
C LYS A 67 -5.85 -12.16 -16.74
N ASP A 68 -4.85 -12.93 -17.13
CA ASP A 68 -4.22 -13.87 -16.19
C ASP A 68 -3.40 -13.15 -15.08
N PHE A 69 -2.83 -13.94 -14.16
CA PHE A 69 -2.02 -13.39 -13.07
C PHE A 69 -0.79 -12.64 -13.62
N LYS A 70 -0.11 -13.22 -14.61
CA LYS A 70 1.08 -12.59 -15.21
C LYS A 70 0.72 -11.20 -15.74
N ARG A 71 -0.40 -11.08 -16.46
CA ARG A 71 -0.85 -9.81 -16.99
C ARG A 71 -1.21 -8.80 -15.90
N ASN A 72 -1.84 -9.22 -14.81
CA ASN A 72 -2.08 -8.32 -13.68
C ASN A 72 -0.78 -7.80 -13.06
N VAL A 73 0.25 -8.63 -12.95
CA VAL A 73 1.58 -8.21 -12.47
C VAL A 73 2.22 -7.22 -13.45
N GLU A 74 2.19 -7.51 -14.74
CA GLU A 74 2.70 -6.61 -15.80
C GLU A 74 2.01 -5.23 -15.75
N ASP A 75 0.68 -5.20 -15.61
CA ASP A 75 -0.09 -3.96 -15.51
C ASP A 75 0.29 -3.13 -14.27
N LEU A 76 0.55 -3.78 -13.12
CA LEU A 76 0.99 -3.10 -11.90
C LEU A 76 2.44 -2.58 -12.00
N LEU A 77 3.33 -3.34 -12.63
CA LEU A 77 4.70 -2.89 -12.93
C LEU A 77 4.68 -1.70 -13.89
N LEU A 78 3.80 -1.72 -14.90
CA LEU A 78 3.61 -0.61 -15.83
C LEU A 78 3.08 0.63 -15.11
N ALA A 79 2.11 0.49 -14.21
CA ALA A 79 1.63 1.59 -13.38
C ALA A 79 2.73 2.17 -12.49
N ALA A 80 3.56 1.32 -11.86
CA ALA A 80 4.71 1.77 -11.08
C ALA A 80 5.72 2.56 -11.93
N ASN A 81 6.00 2.12 -13.16
CA ASN A 81 6.85 2.86 -14.10
C ASN A 81 6.23 4.21 -14.51
N CYS A 82 4.90 4.28 -14.72
CA CYS A 82 4.19 5.54 -14.94
C CYS A 82 4.32 6.49 -13.73
N GLY A 83 4.24 5.94 -12.52
CA GLY A 83 4.51 6.64 -11.26
C GLY A 83 5.92 7.22 -11.22
N MET A 84 6.92 6.39 -11.45
CA MET A 84 8.34 6.79 -11.48
C MET A 84 8.57 7.95 -12.44
N LYS A 85 8.14 7.81 -13.70
CA LYS A 85 8.31 8.86 -14.73
C LYS A 85 7.64 10.17 -14.32
N SER A 86 6.44 10.10 -13.75
CA SER A 86 5.71 11.29 -13.29
C SER A 86 6.42 11.99 -12.15
N TYR A 87 6.85 11.25 -11.12
CA TYR A 87 7.49 11.82 -9.94
C TYR A 87 8.89 12.36 -10.21
N LEU A 88 9.68 11.70 -11.07
CA LEU A 88 10.95 12.25 -11.56
C LEU A 88 10.74 13.53 -12.38
N GLU A 89 9.66 13.62 -13.16
CA GLU A 89 9.37 14.82 -13.95
C GLU A 89 8.95 16.00 -13.07
N VAL A 90 7.99 15.80 -12.16
CA VAL A 90 7.47 16.89 -11.32
C VAL A 90 8.39 17.24 -10.16
N GLY A 91 9.26 16.32 -9.76
CA GLY A 91 10.20 16.46 -8.65
C GLY A 91 11.55 17.05 -9.04
N LYS A 92 11.78 17.45 -10.30
CA LYS A 92 13.04 18.07 -10.74
C LYS A 92 13.41 19.30 -9.92
N GLU A 93 12.42 20.15 -9.68
CA GLU A 93 12.57 21.36 -8.89
C GLU A 93 11.88 21.18 -7.53
N PRO A 94 12.57 21.46 -6.41
CA PRO A 94 11.96 21.33 -5.10
C PRO A 94 10.67 22.15 -4.94
N THR A 95 9.61 21.50 -4.49
CA THR A 95 8.31 22.13 -4.21
C THR A 95 7.70 21.57 -2.92
N PHE A 96 6.56 22.10 -2.46
CA PHE A 96 5.90 21.56 -1.28
C PHE A 96 5.41 20.14 -1.53
N PHE A 97 5.52 19.27 -0.53
CA PHE A 97 5.16 17.85 -0.61
C PHE A 97 3.79 17.63 -1.27
N PHE A 98 2.74 18.31 -0.80
CA PHE A 98 1.40 18.14 -1.34
C PHE A 98 1.27 18.57 -2.80
N ASP A 99 1.96 19.64 -3.22
CA ASP A 99 1.95 20.09 -4.60
C ASP A 99 2.70 19.13 -5.54
N LEU A 100 3.80 18.55 -5.06
CA LEU A 100 4.54 17.49 -5.78
C LEU A 100 3.63 16.27 -5.94
N TRP A 101 3.06 15.77 -4.85
CA TRP A 101 2.16 14.63 -4.85
C TRP A 101 0.96 14.84 -5.78
N LEU A 102 0.27 15.98 -5.69
CA LEU A 102 -0.94 16.21 -6.49
C LEU A 102 -0.60 16.20 -8.00
N LYS A 103 0.48 16.88 -8.40
CA LYS A 103 0.94 16.87 -9.80
C LYS A 103 1.42 15.48 -10.23
N GLY A 104 2.17 14.79 -9.37
CA GLY A 104 2.68 13.44 -9.61
C GLY A 104 1.56 12.42 -9.77
N TYR A 105 0.54 12.48 -8.92
CA TYR A 105 -0.68 11.67 -9.02
C TYR A 105 -1.40 11.92 -10.33
N SER A 106 -1.75 13.18 -10.65
CA SER A 106 -2.47 13.51 -11.89
C SER A 106 -1.72 13.03 -13.14
N LYS A 107 -0.41 13.26 -13.24
CA LYS A 107 0.41 12.77 -14.36
C LYS A 107 0.51 11.24 -14.39
N THR A 108 0.55 10.58 -13.23
CA THR A 108 0.58 9.12 -13.16
C THR A 108 -0.71 8.53 -13.70
N ILE A 109 -1.87 9.10 -13.35
CA ILE A 109 -3.17 8.68 -13.87
C ILE A 109 -3.26 8.92 -15.37
N GLU A 110 -2.86 10.10 -15.86
CA GLU A 110 -2.83 10.42 -17.29
C GLU A 110 -1.97 9.40 -18.07
N ARG A 111 -0.72 9.18 -17.64
CA ARG A 111 0.20 8.23 -18.27
C ARG A 111 -0.35 6.81 -18.23
N SER A 112 -0.86 6.36 -17.10
CA SER A 112 -1.46 5.03 -16.96
C SER A 112 -2.67 4.86 -17.88
N GLY A 113 -3.47 5.92 -18.07
CA GLY A 113 -4.61 5.95 -18.98
C GLY A 113 -4.22 5.75 -20.44
N THR A 114 -3.06 6.27 -20.89
CA THR A 114 -2.53 6.01 -22.25
C THR A 114 -2.20 4.55 -22.50
N HIS A 115 -2.00 3.77 -21.44
CA HIS A 115 -1.81 2.32 -21.47
C HIS A 115 -3.09 1.53 -21.20
N LEU A 116 -4.26 2.19 -21.17
CA LEU A 116 -5.57 1.60 -20.89
C LEU A 116 -5.65 0.93 -19.51
N LEU A 117 -4.81 1.37 -18.55
CA LEU A 117 -4.92 0.92 -17.17
C LEU A 117 -6.09 1.62 -16.49
N ASN A 118 -6.89 0.86 -15.74
CA ASN A 118 -7.99 1.44 -14.97
C ASN A 118 -7.45 2.37 -13.86
N GLY A 119 -8.31 3.26 -13.34
CA GLY A 119 -7.90 4.28 -12.36
C GLY A 119 -7.33 3.71 -11.06
N LEU A 120 -7.78 2.52 -10.63
CA LEU A 120 -7.28 1.86 -9.42
C LEU A 120 -5.86 1.31 -9.64
N THR A 121 -5.61 0.67 -10.78
CA THR A 121 -4.27 0.22 -11.19
C THR A 121 -3.33 1.40 -11.40
N GLY A 122 -3.77 2.50 -12.02
CA GLY A 122 -2.94 3.71 -12.15
C GLY A 122 -2.60 4.34 -10.79
N SER A 123 -3.57 4.40 -9.88
CA SER A 123 -3.39 4.95 -8.53
C SER A 123 -2.37 4.17 -7.70
N PHE A 124 -2.27 2.85 -7.92
CA PHE A 124 -1.23 2.01 -7.30
C PHE A 124 0.18 2.56 -7.58
N GLY A 125 0.45 2.93 -8.84
CA GLY A 125 1.73 3.50 -9.25
C GLY A 125 2.08 4.77 -8.48
N SER A 126 1.13 5.70 -8.35
CA SER A 126 1.34 6.94 -7.59
C SER A 126 1.50 6.67 -6.09
N SER A 127 0.72 5.75 -5.52
CA SER A 127 0.77 5.44 -4.08
C SER A 127 2.12 4.86 -3.64
N LEU A 128 2.78 4.08 -4.49
CA LEU A 128 4.15 3.63 -4.24
C LEU A 128 5.14 4.80 -4.16
N MET A 129 5.04 5.75 -5.10
CA MET A 129 5.90 6.93 -5.12
C MET A 129 5.63 7.84 -3.93
N GLU A 130 4.36 8.10 -3.63
CA GLU A 130 3.93 8.92 -2.50
C GLU A 130 4.50 8.43 -1.18
N ARG A 131 4.39 7.12 -0.89
CA ARG A 131 4.88 6.55 0.37
C ARG A 131 6.40 6.64 0.48
N ALA A 132 7.13 6.41 -0.61
CA ALA A 132 8.58 6.55 -0.62
C ALA A 132 8.98 8.02 -0.44
N LEU A 133 8.32 8.95 -1.14
CA LEU A 133 8.53 10.38 -0.97
C LEU A 133 8.25 10.83 0.47
N LEU A 134 7.18 10.32 1.08
CA LEU A 134 6.78 10.66 2.44
C LEU A 134 7.78 10.17 3.50
N ASP A 135 8.31 8.96 3.33
CA ASP A 135 9.37 8.41 4.18
C ASP A 135 10.66 9.26 4.04
N GLY A 136 11.08 9.56 2.82
CA GLY A 136 12.27 10.41 2.58
C GLY A 136 12.09 11.85 3.09
N PHE A 137 10.92 12.45 2.89
CA PHE A 137 10.57 13.76 3.43
C PHE A 137 10.68 13.78 4.96
N SER A 138 10.13 12.77 5.62
CA SER A 138 10.10 12.69 7.09
C SER A 138 11.51 12.50 7.66
N LYS A 139 12.35 11.67 7.02
CA LYS A 139 13.76 11.52 7.35
C LYS A 139 14.57 12.81 7.17
N LEU A 140 14.35 13.53 6.06
CA LEU A 140 14.99 14.84 5.82
C LEU A 140 14.63 15.86 6.91
N GLN A 141 13.38 15.89 7.34
CA GLN A 141 12.92 16.78 8.41
C GLN A 141 13.37 16.34 9.80
N GLY A 142 13.83 15.09 9.98
CA GLY A 142 14.05 14.52 11.30
C GLY A 142 12.75 14.39 12.11
N THR A 143 11.61 14.18 11.45
CA THR A 143 10.28 14.10 12.09
C THR A 143 9.61 12.75 11.84
N HIS A 144 8.75 12.34 12.77
CA HIS A 144 7.88 11.19 12.56
C HIS A 144 6.67 11.57 11.67
N LEU A 145 6.09 10.60 10.97
CA LEU A 145 4.93 10.82 10.10
C LEU A 145 3.76 11.51 10.83
N PHE A 146 3.47 11.07 12.06
CA PHE A 146 2.40 11.66 12.87
C PHE A 146 2.61 13.16 13.08
N ASP A 147 3.83 13.56 13.42
CA ASP A 147 4.19 14.97 13.60
C ASP A 147 4.12 15.73 12.29
N SER A 148 4.58 15.14 11.19
CA SER A 148 4.51 15.74 9.85
C SER A 148 3.06 16.05 9.42
N LEU A 149 2.12 15.15 9.74
CA LEU A 149 0.69 15.35 9.51
C LEU A 149 0.11 16.42 10.44
N LYS A 150 0.36 16.29 11.74
CA LYS A 150 -0.25 17.14 12.77
C LYS A 150 0.25 18.59 12.70
N LYS A 151 1.55 18.79 12.51
CA LYS A 151 2.19 20.12 12.38
C LYS A 151 2.02 20.74 10.98
N ARG A 152 1.22 20.10 10.11
CA ARG A 152 0.92 20.55 8.74
C ARG A 152 2.19 20.75 7.87
N ALA A 153 3.26 20.01 8.17
CA ALA A 153 4.54 20.12 7.45
C ALA A 153 4.40 19.71 5.97
N LEU A 154 3.49 18.77 5.70
CA LEU A 154 3.18 18.28 4.35
C LEU A 154 2.32 19.27 3.54
N ARG A 155 1.72 20.29 4.19
CA ARG A 155 0.80 21.29 3.60
C ARG A 155 -0.34 20.67 2.79
N ILE A 156 -0.89 19.56 3.29
CA ILE A 156 -2.03 18.88 2.66
C ILE A 156 -3.22 19.84 2.60
N GLN A 157 -3.82 19.96 1.41
CA GLN A 157 -5.00 20.76 1.12
C GLN A 157 -6.11 19.84 0.57
N PRO A 158 -6.84 19.13 1.47
CA PRO A 158 -7.82 18.10 1.13
C PRO A 158 -8.92 18.57 0.15
N GLU A 159 -9.29 19.84 0.25
CA GLU A 159 -10.27 20.51 -0.62
C GLU A 159 -9.88 20.50 -2.11
N ARG A 160 -8.58 20.44 -2.42
CA ARG A 160 -8.08 20.32 -3.80
C ARG A 160 -8.26 18.93 -4.37
N VAL A 161 -8.50 17.92 -3.53
CA VAL A 161 -8.84 16.55 -3.94
C VAL A 161 -10.35 16.39 -4.06
N HIS A 162 -11.12 16.91 -3.10
CA HIS A 162 -12.57 16.82 -3.12
C HIS A 162 -13.25 17.94 -2.32
N SER A 163 -14.24 18.60 -2.90
CA SER A 163 -14.91 19.78 -2.31
C SER A 163 -15.60 19.52 -0.96
N ARG A 164 -16.08 18.30 -0.70
CA ARG A 164 -16.62 17.93 0.63
C ARG A 164 -15.59 17.95 1.77
N LEU A 165 -14.30 18.05 1.46
CA LEU A 165 -13.23 18.14 2.44
C LEU A 165 -12.88 19.60 2.79
N ASN A 166 -13.65 20.58 2.30
CA ASN A 166 -13.56 21.97 2.73
C ASN A 166 -13.65 22.07 4.26
N ASN A 167 -12.77 22.88 4.86
CA ASN A 167 -12.64 23.12 6.31
C ASN A 167 -12.23 21.90 7.15
N TRP A 168 -11.98 20.73 6.53
CA TRP A 168 -11.43 19.58 7.25
C TRP A 168 -9.91 19.73 7.43
N ASN A 169 -9.39 19.35 8.60
CA ASN A 169 -7.96 19.36 8.84
C ASN A 169 -7.53 18.25 9.82
N PHE A 170 -6.26 17.87 9.72
CA PHE A 170 -5.68 16.81 10.54
C PHE A 170 -5.56 17.17 12.01
N SER A 171 -5.28 18.43 12.36
CA SER A 171 -5.08 18.83 13.75
C SER A 171 -6.35 18.63 14.58
N ASP A 172 -7.52 18.81 13.98
CA ASP A 172 -8.81 18.65 14.66
C ASP A 172 -9.31 17.19 14.65
N SER A 173 -8.73 16.34 13.80
CA SER A 173 -9.16 14.94 13.60
C SER A 173 -8.22 13.90 14.21
N LEU A 174 -6.99 14.29 14.56
CA LEU A 174 -5.99 13.40 15.14
C LEU A 174 -5.87 13.62 16.66
N PRO A 175 -5.54 12.57 17.43
CA PRO A 175 -5.31 12.69 18.87
C PRO A 175 -4.10 13.59 19.21
N GLU A 176 -3.88 13.85 20.50
CA GLU A 176 -2.74 14.67 20.91
C GLU A 176 -1.39 14.02 20.58
N THR A 177 -1.30 12.72 20.83
CA THR A 177 -0.15 11.86 20.57
C THR A 177 -0.58 10.62 19.77
N PRO A 178 0.34 9.93 19.07
CA PRO A 178 0.01 8.66 18.43
C PRO A 178 -0.55 7.66 19.44
N LEU A 179 -1.44 6.78 18.97
CA LEU A 179 -1.90 5.66 19.79
C LEU A 179 -0.73 4.70 20.04
N GLY A 180 -0.53 4.29 21.30
CA GLY A 180 0.51 3.32 21.65
C GLY A 180 0.20 1.89 21.22
N GLN A 181 -1.03 1.61 20.79
CA GLN A 181 -1.50 0.30 20.37
C GLN A 181 -2.53 0.41 19.24
N ILE A 182 -2.53 -0.57 18.34
CA ILE A 182 -3.55 -0.73 17.29
C ILE A 182 -4.10 -2.15 17.29
N ALA A 183 -5.38 -2.30 16.97
CA ALA A 183 -5.98 -3.60 16.77
C ALA A 183 -5.51 -4.21 15.44
N VAL A 184 -4.86 -5.38 15.48
CA VAL A 184 -4.60 -6.19 14.29
C VAL A 184 -5.84 -7.02 13.97
N ARG A 185 -6.39 -6.85 12.76
CA ARG A 185 -7.55 -7.61 12.30
C ARG A 185 -7.10 -8.81 11.48
N GLN A 186 -7.24 -10.01 12.04
CA GLN A 186 -6.97 -11.25 11.32
C GLN A 186 -8.03 -11.44 10.25
N THR A 187 -7.60 -11.63 8.99
CA THR A 187 -8.54 -11.97 7.93
C THR A 187 -8.90 -13.44 8.05
N VAL A 188 -10.20 -13.75 8.07
CA VAL A 188 -10.71 -15.12 7.98
C VAL A 188 -11.20 -15.32 6.54
N GLY A 189 -10.41 -16.05 5.77
CA GLY A 189 -10.67 -16.44 4.40
C GLY A 189 -11.70 -17.57 4.27
N LEU A 190 -12.13 -17.83 3.04
CA LEU A 190 -13.14 -18.86 2.74
C LEU A 190 -12.63 -20.29 2.87
N ALA A 191 -11.33 -20.48 3.10
CA ALA A 191 -10.69 -21.78 3.25
C ALA A 191 -9.84 -21.84 4.53
N ASP A 192 -9.95 -20.84 5.41
CA ASP A 192 -9.14 -20.78 6.62
C ASP A 192 -9.78 -21.70 7.68
N PRO A 193 -9.02 -22.63 8.29
CA PRO A 193 -9.55 -23.51 9.33
C PRO A 193 -9.93 -22.68 10.56
N ILE A 194 -11.17 -22.83 11.03
CA ILE A 194 -11.65 -22.07 12.19
C ILE A 194 -11.15 -22.74 13.46
N ARG A 195 -11.29 -24.06 13.56
CA ARG A 195 -10.87 -24.89 14.69
C ARG A 195 -9.63 -25.70 14.36
N ASP A 196 -8.93 -26.15 15.40
CA ASP A 196 -7.79 -27.08 15.25
C ASP A 196 -8.23 -28.40 14.56
N SER A 197 -9.48 -28.83 14.80
CA SER A 197 -10.07 -30.03 14.16
C SER A 197 -10.36 -29.87 12.66
N ASP A 198 -10.40 -28.65 12.13
CA ASP A 198 -10.69 -28.39 10.73
C ASP A 198 -9.45 -28.62 9.83
N ILE A 199 -8.30 -28.94 10.42
CA ILE A 199 -7.02 -29.13 9.73
C ILE A 199 -6.80 -30.63 9.50
N PRO A 200 -6.78 -31.10 8.24
CA PRO A 200 -6.38 -32.46 7.92
C PRO A 200 -4.94 -32.74 8.39
N LYS A 201 -4.67 -33.95 8.88
CA LYS A 201 -3.35 -34.30 9.43
C LYS A 201 -2.22 -34.14 8.41
N GLU A 202 -2.53 -34.42 7.15
CA GLU A 202 -1.65 -34.27 6.00
C GLU A 202 -1.37 -32.80 5.61
N GLU A 203 -2.19 -31.86 6.06
CA GLU A 203 -2.03 -30.41 5.82
C GLU A 203 -1.41 -29.66 7.03
N ALA A 204 -1.09 -30.37 8.12
CA ALA A 204 -0.41 -29.80 9.27
C ALA A 204 1.04 -29.43 8.92
N LEU A 205 1.38 -28.15 9.01
CA LEU A 205 2.71 -27.62 8.67
C LEU A 205 3.75 -27.90 9.77
N ASN A 206 3.32 -27.97 11.04
CA ASN A 206 4.18 -28.21 12.20
C ASN A 206 5.44 -27.30 12.25
N ASP A 207 5.33 -26.07 11.75
CA ASP A 207 6.41 -25.10 11.60
C ASP A 207 6.54 -24.13 12.79
N GLY A 208 5.91 -24.45 13.92
CA GLY A 208 5.95 -23.66 15.15
C GLY A 208 4.98 -22.48 15.21
N LEU A 209 4.10 -22.31 14.22
CA LEU A 209 3.10 -21.25 14.18
C LEU A 209 1.67 -21.81 14.14
N SER A 210 0.70 -21.11 14.75
CA SER A 210 -0.72 -21.51 14.71
C SER A 210 -1.26 -21.57 13.27
N GLN A 211 -2.15 -22.51 12.99
CA GLN A 211 -2.79 -22.67 11.67
C GLN A 211 -4.29 -22.34 11.69
N SER A 212 -5.02 -22.67 12.77
CA SER A 212 -6.43 -22.37 12.92
C SER A 212 -6.67 -20.99 13.53
N ILE A 213 -7.84 -20.40 13.26
CA ILE A 213 -8.26 -19.14 13.89
C ILE A 213 -8.35 -19.28 15.43
N GLU A 214 -8.84 -20.42 15.90
CA GLU A 214 -8.88 -20.80 17.33
C GLU A 214 -7.48 -20.75 17.97
N ALA A 215 -6.49 -21.38 17.34
CA ALA A 215 -5.11 -21.37 17.81
C ALA A 215 -4.51 -19.96 17.76
N TRP A 216 -4.75 -19.19 16.69
CA TRP A 216 -4.30 -17.78 16.63
C TRP A 216 -4.90 -16.91 17.74
N ALA A 217 -6.17 -17.12 18.09
CA ALA A 217 -6.82 -16.40 19.18
C ALA A 217 -6.24 -16.78 20.55
N ARG A 218 -5.96 -18.08 20.75
CA ARG A 218 -5.39 -18.64 21.99
C ARG A 218 -3.91 -18.25 22.18
N ASP A 219 -3.09 -18.49 21.16
CA ASP A 219 -1.62 -18.44 21.26
C ASP A 219 -1.07 -17.02 21.05
N PHE A 220 -1.73 -16.21 20.20
CA PHE A 220 -1.28 -14.85 19.84
C PHE A 220 -2.23 -13.74 20.29
N GLY A 221 -3.29 -14.08 21.02
CA GLY A 221 -4.19 -13.06 21.59
C GLY A 221 -5.00 -12.29 20.55
N ILE A 222 -5.20 -12.82 19.34
CA ILE A 222 -6.02 -12.15 18.31
C ILE A 222 -7.47 -12.02 18.81
N ARG A 223 -8.03 -10.81 18.71
CA ARG A 223 -9.41 -10.49 19.16
C ARG A 223 -10.28 -9.83 18.08
N TYR A 224 -9.69 -9.43 16.97
CA TYR A 224 -10.40 -8.73 15.90
C TYR A 224 -10.29 -9.52 14.60
N PHE A 225 -11.44 -9.75 13.96
CA PHE A 225 -11.53 -10.59 12.77
C PHE A 225 -12.20 -9.83 11.63
N LYS A 226 -11.72 -10.05 10.40
CA LYS A 226 -12.36 -9.63 9.16
C LYS A 226 -12.79 -10.87 8.41
N ILE A 227 -14.07 -11.20 8.49
CA ILE A 227 -14.63 -12.42 7.92
C ILE A 227 -15.00 -12.19 6.45
N LYS A 228 -14.49 -13.04 5.56
CA LYS A 228 -14.96 -13.08 4.18
C LYS A 228 -16.18 -13.98 4.10
N VAL A 229 -17.27 -13.44 3.57
CA VAL A 229 -18.51 -14.18 3.34
C VAL A 229 -18.71 -14.40 1.83
N THR A 230 -19.32 -15.53 1.47
CA THR A 230 -19.84 -15.77 0.12
C THR A 230 -21.34 -15.46 0.11
N ASN A 231 -21.84 -15.01 -1.02
CA ASN A 231 -23.28 -14.87 -1.24
C ASN A 231 -23.90 -16.22 -1.65
N ASP A 232 -23.61 -17.27 -0.89
CA ASP A 232 -24.22 -18.59 -1.06
C ASP A 232 -25.35 -18.69 -0.05
N LEU A 233 -26.59 -18.69 -0.55
CA LEU A 233 -27.81 -18.79 0.25
C LEU A 233 -28.34 -20.23 0.30
N SER A 234 -27.64 -21.20 -0.30
CA SER A 234 -28.01 -22.60 -0.15
C SER A 234 -27.70 -23.05 1.27
N VAL A 235 -28.73 -23.49 1.98
CA VAL A 235 -28.70 -23.98 3.37
C VAL A 235 -28.80 -25.49 3.36
#